data_AF-A0A5D0MQN6-F1
#
_entry.id   AF-A0A5D0MQN6-F1
#
_cell.length_a   1.000
_cell.length_b   1.000
_cell.length_c   1.000
_cell.angle_alpha   90.00
_cell.angle_beta   90.00
_cell.angle_gamma   90.00
#
_symmetry.space_group_name_H-M   'P 1'
#
loop_
_entity.id
_entity.type
_entity.pdbx_description
1 polymer ?
#
loop_
_entity_poly.entity_id
_entity_poly.type
_entity_poly.pdbx_seq_one_letter_code
_entity_poly.pdbx_strand_id
1 'polypeptide(L)'
;MIKNLREPMNGLTHFIPAVLSVAGIVVLLAKAVELSDPYRIVSYSVFGAGLFALYLMSTLYHWLPLSFEKVRLLRRLDHMMIFVLIAATYTPICLIPLRGGWGWSLFGTVWGLAVVGIFLKIFWMNAPRWLSTGIYLGMGWIALVALWPMINNMSLQALLLLLAGGIFYSLGAVIYALKKPVLVPNILGFHEIFHIFVALGSFMHFLVVYNI
;
A
#
# COMPACT_ATOMS: atom_id res chain seq x y z
N MET A 1 -23.12 11.73 18.17
CA MET A 1 -23.57 12.24 16.85
C MET A 1 -22.84 11.49 15.73
N ILE A 2 -23.04 10.17 15.61
CA ILE A 2 -22.61 9.34 14.47
C ILE A 2 -23.88 8.67 14.00
N LYS A 3 -24.64 9.29 13.10
CA LYS A 3 -25.96 8.77 12.74
C LYS A 3 -26.17 8.39 11.29
N ASN A 4 -25.15 8.45 10.42
CA ASN A 4 -25.11 7.72 9.14
C ASN A 4 -23.67 7.70 8.61
N LEU A 5 -23.13 6.51 8.30
CA LEU A 5 -21.87 6.37 7.58
C LEU A 5 -22.09 6.72 6.10
N ARG A 6 -21.13 7.39 5.45
CA ARG A 6 -21.26 7.82 4.04
C ARG A 6 -21.20 6.64 3.07
N GLU A 7 -20.17 5.81 3.15
CA GLU A 7 -19.95 4.62 2.30
C GLU A 7 -19.53 3.43 3.20
N PRO A 8 -20.48 2.72 3.83
CA PRO A 8 -20.19 1.74 4.88
C PRO A 8 -19.23 0.62 4.45
N MET A 9 -19.49 0.00 3.29
CA MET A 9 -18.72 -1.17 2.83
C MET A 9 -17.31 -0.80 2.36
N ASN A 10 -17.15 0.33 1.67
CA ASN A 10 -15.83 0.82 1.28
C ASN A 10 -14.96 1.16 2.49
N GLY A 11 -15.53 1.78 3.52
CA GLY A 11 -14.76 2.05 4.74
C GLY A 11 -14.47 0.78 5.54
N LEU A 12 -15.40 -0.20 5.57
CA LEU A 12 -15.22 -1.47 6.30
C LEU A 12 -14.09 -2.32 5.71
N THR A 13 -14.04 -2.42 4.38
CA THR A 13 -13.01 -3.19 3.66
C THR A 13 -11.60 -2.68 3.90
N HIS A 14 -11.42 -1.41 4.27
CA HIS A 14 -10.13 -0.85 4.69
C HIS A 14 -9.97 -0.70 6.21
N PHE A 15 -11.06 -0.62 6.98
CA PHE A 15 -10.98 -0.53 8.45
C PHE A 15 -10.40 -1.82 9.04
N ILE A 16 -10.82 -2.98 8.54
CA ILE A 16 -10.30 -4.27 8.99
C ILE A 16 -8.77 -4.33 8.79
N PRO A 17 -8.22 -4.08 7.58
CA PRO A 17 -6.78 -3.95 7.38
C PRO A 17 -6.10 -2.87 8.23
N ALA A 18 -6.75 -1.74 8.53
CA ALA A 18 -6.20 -0.72 9.42
C ALA A 18 -5.93 -1.29 10.82
N VAL A 19 -6.92 -1.98 11.41
CA VAL A 19 -6.76 -2.63 12.72
C VAL A 19 -5.72 -3.75 12.68
N LEU A 20 -5.78 -4.60 11.64
CA LEU A 20 -4.81 -5.69 11.46
C LEU A 20 -3.38 -5.17 11.27
N SER A 21 -3.20 -4.02 10.63
CA SER A 21 -1.87 -3.43 10.45
C SER A 21 -1.21 -3.03 11.76
N VAL A 22 -1.98 -2.59 12.77
CA VAL A 22 -1.44 -2.31 14.11
C VAL A 22 -0.88 -3.58 14.75
N ALA A 23 -1.64 -4.69 14.69
CA ALA A 23 -1.16 -5.98 15.18
C ALA A 23 0.07 -6.46 14.40
N GLY A 24 0.06 -6.31 13.07
CA GLY A 24 1.18 -6.66 12.20
C GLY A 24 2.46 -5.88 12.53
N ILE A 25 2.36 -4.57 12.79
CA ILE A 25 3.49 -3.73 13.23
C ILE A 25 4.10 -4.28 14.51
N VAL A 26 3.27 -4.59 15.51
CA VAL A 26 3.75 -5.12 16.80
C VAL A 26 4.51 -6.43 16.58
N VAL A 27 3.96 -7.35 15.77
CA VAL A 27 4.62 -8.62 15.43
C VAL A 27 5.97 -8.41 14.75
N LEU A 28 6.02 -7.51 13.75
CA LEU A 28 7.26 -7.21 13.04
C LEU A 28 8.31 -6.57 13.97
N LEU A 29 7.91 -5.61 14.79
CA LEU A 29 8.83 -4.93 15.71
C LEU A 29 9.35 -5.86 16.80
N ALA A 30 8.51 -6.74 17.35
CA ALA A 30 8.96 -7.76 18.30
C ALA A 30 10.05 -8.64 17.69
N LYS A 31 9.85 -9.10 16.45
CA LYS A 31 10.85 -9.86 15.70
C LYS A 31 12.12 -9.05 15.42
N ALA A 32 12.00 -7.77 15.06
CA ALA A 32 13.16 -6.92 14.79
C ALA A 32 14.01 -6.67 16.05
N VAL A 33 13.37 -6.53 17.21
CA VAL A 33 14.04 -6.39 18.50
C VAL A 33 14.78 -7.69 18.87
N GLU A 34 14.16 -8.85 18.69
CA GLU A 34 14.80 -10.14 18.91
C GLU A 34 16.05 -10.33 18.05
N LEU A 35 15.99 -9.93 16.78
CA LEU A 35 17.12 -10.00 15.84
C LEU A 35 18.19 -8.91 16.06
N SER A 36 17.95 -7.94 16.95
CA SER A 36 18.88 -6.85 17.27
C SER A 36 19.43 -6.08 16.06
N ASP A 37 18.60 -5.90 15.01
CA ASP A 37 19.00 -5.21 13.77
C ASP A 37 18.27 -3.88 13.59
N PRO A 38 18.96 -2.72 13.72
CA PRO A 38 18.36 -1.40 13.57
C PRO A 38 17.69 -1.17 12.21
N TYR A 39 18.23 -1.75 11.13
CA TYR A 39 17.61 -1.63 9.81
C TYR A 39 16.23 -2.27 9.78
N ARG A 40 16.06 -3.44 10.42
CA ARG A 40 14.75 -4.10 10.53
C ARG A 40 13.78 -3.25 11.33
N ILE A 41 14.20 -2.68 12.46
CA ILE A 41 13.35 -1.81 13.29
C ILE A 41 12.82 -0.62 12.48
N VAL A 42 13.72 0.10 11.80
CA VAL A 42 13.35 1.28 10.99
C VAL A 42 12.47 0.86 9.82
N SER A 43 12.88 -0.14 9.05
CA SER A 43 12.14 -0.54 7.86
C SER A 43 10.77 -1.12 8.16
N TYR A 44 10.62 -1.89 9.23
CA TYR A 44 9.33 -2.45 9.64
C TYR A 44 8.41 -1.37 10.18
N SER A 45 8.96 -0.38 10.89
CA SER A 45 8.22 0.81 11.33
C SER A 45 7.69 1.61 10.14
N VAL A 46 8.50 1.85 9.11
CA VAL A 46 8.10 2.59 7.91
C VAL A 46 7.03 1.82 7.11
N PHE A 47 7.26 0.53 6.84
CA PHE A 47 6.29 -0.33 6.17
C PHE A 47 4.94 -0.37 6.91
N GLY A 48 5.03 -0.62 8.22
CA GLY A 48 3.93 -0.65 9.15
C GLY A 48 3.10 0.62 9.18
N ALA A 49 3.76 1.75 9.42
CA ALA A 49 3.10 3.06 9.44
C ALA A 49 2.45 3.38 8.10
N GLY A 50 3.08 3.00 6.98
CA GLY A 50 2.52 3.12 5.63
C GLY A 50 1.21 2.34 5.46
N LEU A 51 1.16 1.08 5.91
CA LEU A 51 -0.06 0.27 5.91
C LEU A 51 -1.17 0.94 6.74
N PHE A 52 -0.86 1.25 7.99
CA PHE A 52 -1.84 1.84 8.91
C PHE A 52 -2.39 3.15 8.36
N ALA A 53 -1.51 4.05 7.89
CA ALA A 53 -1.90 5.35 7.40
C ALA A 53 -2.74 5.27 6.10
N LEU A 54 -2.42 4.38 5.15
CA LEU A 54 -3.29 4.19 3.97
C LEU A 54 -4.68 3.76 4.39
N TYR A 55 -4.77 2.67 5.14
CA TYR A 55 -6.05 2.08 5.46
C TYR A 55 -6.87 2.99 6.36
N LEU A 56 -6.25 3.67 7.33
CA LEU A 56 -6.92 4.66 8.15
C LEU A 56 -7.46 5.82 7.31
N MET A 57 -6.63 6.45 6.47
CA MET A 57 -7.09 7.59 5.66
C MET A 57 -8.25 7.19 4.73
N SER A 58 -8.19 5.99 4.16
CA SER A 58 -9.25 5.45 3.32
C SER A 58 -10.54 5.19 4.08
N THR A 59 -10.45 4.57 5.25
CA THR A 59 -11.60 4.37 6.14
C THR A 59 -12.24 5.70 6.52
N LEU A 60 -11.44 6.68 6.94
CA LEU A 60 -11.95 8.00 7.33
C LEU A 60 -12.64 8.71 6.16
N TYR A 61 -12.06 8.63 4.96
CA TYR A 61 -12.65 9.18 3.74
C TYR A 61 -14.03 8.58 3.41
N HIS A 62 -14.18 7.26 3.55
CA HIS A 62 -15.41 6.56 3.22
C HIS A 62 -16.46 6.63 4.33
N TRP A 63 -16.07 6.66 5.61
CA TRP A 63 -17.03 6.58 6.72
C TRP A 63 -17.52 7.93 7.23
N LEU A 64 -16.65 8.95 7.32
CA LEU A 64 -17.01 10.18 8.02
C LEU A 64 -17.99 11.05 7.21
N PRO A 65 -19.18 11.38 7.75
CA PRO A 65 -20.14 12.26 7.11
C PRO A 65 -19.75 13.74 7.33
N LEU A 66 -18.68 14.18 6.66
CA LEU A 66 -18.13 15.54 6.80
C LEU A 66 -18.66 16.51 5.75
N SER A 67 -18.36 17.80 5.93
CA SER A 67 -18.56 18.82 4.90
C SER A 67 -17.80 18.48 3.62
N PHE A 68 -18.28 19.00 2.49
CA PHE A 68 -17.71 18.76 1.17
C PHE A 68 -16.20 19.04 1.09
N GLU A 69 -15.73 20.13 1.71
CA GLU A 69 -14.31 20.50 1.74
C GLU A 69 -13.46 19.47 2.49
N LYS A 70 -13.95 18.98 3.63
CA LYS A 70 -13.26 17.96 4.43
C LYS A 70 -13.23 16.61 3.73
N VAL A 71 -14.31 16.21 3.06
CA VAL A 71 -14.34 15.00 2.23
C VAL A 71 -13.34 15.10 1.08
N ARG A 72 -13.23 16.27 0.43
CA ARG A 72 -12.24 16.51 -0.63
C ARG A 72 -10.81 16.39 -0.11
N LEU A 73 -10.52 16.91 1.09
CA LEU A 73 -9.22 16.77 1.73
C LEU A 73 -8.90 15.30 2.03
N LEU A 74 -9.82 14.57 2.69
CA LEU A 74 -9.62 13.15 2.99
C LEU A 74 -9.44 12.31 1.72
N ARG A 75 -10.20 12.58 0.67
CA ARG A 75 -10.02 11.93 -0.65
C ARG A 75 -8.61 12.16 -1.19
N ARG A 76 -8.08 13.37 -1.04
CA ARG A 76 -6.73 13.70 -1.50
C ARG A 76 -5.68 12.94 -0.69
N LEU A 77 -5.82 12.91 0.64
CA LEU A 77 -4.93 12.16 1.54
C LEU A 77 -4.98 10.65 1.25
N ASP A 78 -6.17 10.08 1.10
CA ASP A 78 -6.39 8.68 0.72
C ASP A 78 -5.62 8.32 -0.56
N HIS A 79 -5.74 9.13 -1.62
CA HIS A 79 -5.02 8.89 -2.86
C HIS A 79 -3.49 9.09 -2.72
N MET A 80 -3.04 10.04 -1.90
CA MET A 80 -1.60 10.25 -1.62
C MET A 80 -0.99 9.06 -0.91
N MET A 81 -1.73 8.47 0.03
CA MET A 81 -1.24 7.35 0.81
C MET A 81 -0.99 6.09 -0.03
N ILE A 82 -1.56 5.97 -1.23
CA ILE A 82 -1.22 4.88 -2.16
C ILE A 82 0.25 5.00 -2.60
N PHE A 83 0.72 6.21 -2.92
CA PHE A 83 2.12 6.44 -3.25
C PHE A 83 3.05 6.13 -2.07
N VAL A 84 2.65 6.57 -0.87
CA VAL A 84 3.41 6.32 0.35
C VAL A 84 3.45 4.82 0.66
N LEU A 85 2.34 4.10 0.55
CA LEU A 85 2.33 2.66 0.81
C LEU A 85 3.25 1.92 -0.17
N ILE A 86 3.23 2.26 -1.46
CA ILE A 86 4.13 1.64 -2.44
C ILE A 86 5.59 1.87 -2.01
N ALA A 87 6.01 3.10 -1.69
CA ALA A 87 7.38 3.32 -1.21
C ALA A 87 7.69 2.60 0.12
N ALA A 88 6.72 2.53 1.02
CA ALA A 88 6.84 1.86 2.30
C ALA A 88 7.01 0.32 2.14
N THR A 89 6.36 -0.32 1.16
CA THR A 89 6.52 -1.77 0.89
C THR A 89 7.91 -2.10 0.34
N TYR A 90 8.55 -1.18 -0.38
CA TYR A 90 9.91 -1.33 -0.87
C TYR A 90 10.98 -1.13 0.20
N THR A 91 10.70 -0.31 1.21
CA THR A 91 11.67 0.08 2.24
C THR A 91 12.38 -1.11 2.90
N PRO A 92 11.69 -2.14 3.43
CA PRO A 92 12.35 -3.31 4.01
C PRO A 92 13.14 -4.13 2.98
N ILE A 93 12.66 -4.27 1.75
CA ILE A 93 13.39 -4.97 0.67
C ILE A 93 14.70 -4.24 0.34
N CYS A 94 14.67 -2.91 0.30
CA CYS A 94 15.83 -2.10 -0.02
C CYS A 94 16.88 -2.11 1.10
N LEU A 95 16.44 -2.02 2.36
CA LEU A 95 17.32 -1.78 3.50
C LEU A 95 17.74 -3.06 4.25
N ILE A 96 17.14 -4.22 3.93
CA ILE A 96 17.47 -5.50 4.58
C ILE A 96 18.20 -6.45 3.60
N PRO A 97 17.55 -7.10 2.60
CA PRO A 97 18.24 -8.04 1.73
C PRO A 97 19.11 -7.38 0.66
N LEU A 98 18.70 -6.24 0.09
CA LEU A 98 19.49 -5.61 -0.98
C LEU A 98 20.70 -4.85 -0.43
N ARG A 99 20.46 -3.88 0.49
CA ARG A 99 21.47 -2.98 1.07
C ARG A 99 22.45 -2.39 0.03
N GLY A 100 23.43 -1.63 0.50
CA GLY A 100 24.48 -1.04 -0.35
C GLY A 100 23.93 -0.19 -1.50
N GLY A 101 24.67 -0.16 -2.62
CA GLY A 101 24.32 0.66 -3.78
C GLY A 101 22.95 0.32 -4.38
N TRP A 102 22.62 -0.96 -4.51
CA TRP A 102 21.32 -1.40 -5.04
C TRP A 102 20.16 -0.98 -4.13
N GLY A 103 20.26 -1.26 -2.83
CA GLY A 103 19.24 -0.92 -1.85
C GLY A 103 18.95 0.57 -1.81
N TRP A 104 19.99 1.41 -1.69
CA TRP A 104 19.81 2.87 -1.62
C TRP A 104 19.35 3.49 -2.93
N SER A 105 19.81 2.99 -4.09
CA SER A 105 19.36 3.48 -5.39
C SER A 105 17.88 3.20 -5.62
N LEU A 106 17.44 1.98 -5.31
CA LEU A 106 16.04 1.59 -5.43
C LEU A 106 15.18 2.37 -4.44
N PHE A 107 15.61 2.47 -3.17
CA PHE A 107 14.93 3.24 -2.12
C PHE A 107 14.73 4.71 -2.53
N GLY A 108 15.79 5.39 -2.97
CA GLY A 108 15.72 6.79 -3.39
C GLY A 108 14.81 6.98 -4.60
N THR A 109 14.84 6.04 -5.55
CA THR A 109 13.98 6.08 -6.74
C THR A 109 12.50 5.98 -6.37
N VAL A 110 12.11 4.97 -5.58
CA VAL A 110 10.69 4.75 -5.24
C VAL A 110 10.13 5.83 -4.32
N TRP A 111 10.92 6.32 -3.35
CA TRP A 111 10.51 7.43 -2.50
C TRP A 111 10.46 8.76 -3.26
N GLY A 112 11.41 9.01 -4.16
CA GLY A 112 11.38 10.18 -5.04
C GLY A 112 10.12 10.20 -5.92
N LEU A 113 9.78 9.06 -6.53
CA LEU A 113 8.54 8.91 -7.30
C LEU A 113 7.29 9.05 -6.43
N ALA A 114 7.32 8.57 -5.18
CA ALA A 114 6.21 8.77 -4.25
C ALA A 114 6.00 10.26 -3.92
N VAL A 115 7.07 11.02 -3.70
CA VAL A 115 7.00 12.47 -3.48
C VAL A 115 6.40 13.17 -4.71
N VAL A 116 6.86 12.84 -5.91
CA VAL A 116 6.29 13.37 -7.16
C VAL A 116 4.79 13.03 -7.28
N GLY A 117 4.42 11.79 -6.95
CA GLY A 117 3.02 11.34 -6.92
C GLY A 117 2.14 12.07 -5.91
N ILE A 118 2.68 12.38 -4.72
CA ILE A 118 2.02 13.20 -3.72
C ILE A 118 1.74 14.59 -4.29
N PHE A 119 2.75 15.25 -4.88
CA PHE A 119 2.57 16.56 -5.51
C PHE A 119 1.55 16.52 -6.65
N LEU A 120 1.52 15.46 -7.46
CA LEU A 120 0.48 15.26 -8.46
C LEU A 120 -0.92 15.28 -7.84
N LYS A 121 -1.12 14.71 -6.64
CA LYS A 121 -2.42 14.76 -5.93
C LYS A 121 -2.71 16.07 -5.22
N ILE A 122 -1.69 16.81 -4.79
CA ILE A 122 -1.85 18.19 -4.29
C ILE A 122 -2.41 19.06 -5.40
N PHE A 123 -1.68 19.13 -6.53
CA PHE A 123 -1.93 20.11 -7.58
C PHE A 123 -2.96 19.64 -8.63
N TRP A 124 -3.07 18.33 -8.88
CA TRP A 124 -3.92 17.78 -9.93
C TRP A 124 -4.75 16.57 -9.47
N MET A 125 -5.59 16.79 -8.45
CA MET A 125 -6.45 15.74 -7.88
C MET A 125 -7.44 15.12 -8.89
N ASN A 126 -7.87 15.91 -9.89
CA ASN A 126 -8.81 15.48 -10.93
C ASN A 126 -8.14 14.92 -12.19
N ALA A 127 -6.83 14.60 -12.13
CA ALA A 127 -6.14 13.93 -13.22
C ALA A 127 -6.88 12.65 -13.65
N PRO A 128 -6.81 12.26 -14.94
CA PRO A 128 -7.45 11.04 -15.42
C PRO A 128 -7.04 9.84 -14.56
N ARG A 129 -8.01 8.99 -14.18
CA ARG A 129 -7.77 7.86 -13.27
C ARG A 129 -6.67 6.93 -13.79
N TRP A 130 -6.70 6.64 -15.09
CA TRP A 130 -5.71 5.78 -15.76
C TRP A 130 -4.28 6.29 -15.58
N LEU A 131 -4.07 7.61 -15.53
CA LEU A 131 -2.74 8.19 -15.34
C LEU A 131 -2.21 7.84 -13.95
N SER A 132 -3.02 8.04 -12.91
CA SER A 132 -2.61 7.73 -11.53
C SER A 132 -2.44 6.22 -11.31
N THR A 133 -3.39 5.42 -11.81
CA THR A 133 -3.31 3.96 -11.75
C THR A 133 -2.07 3.44 -12.49
N GLY A 134 -1.75 4.01 -13.66
CA GLY A 134 -0.54 3.68 -14.41
C GLY A 134 0.74 4.00 -13.64
N ILE A 135 0.81 5.16 -12.97
CA ILE A 135 1.96 5.51 -12.13
C ILE A 135 2.07 4.56 -10.93
N TYR A 136 0.96 4.22 -10.26
CA TYR A 136 0.96 3.26 -9.15
C TYR A 136 1.52 1.90 -9.58
N LEU A 137 1.04 1.37 -10.71
CA LEU A 137 1.52 0.09 -11.24
C LEU A 137 2.98 0.18 -11.69
N GLY A 138 3.35 1.26 -12.40
CA GLY A 138 4.72 1.50 -12.82
C GLY A 138 5.68 1.48 -11.62
N MET A 139 5.36 2.24 -10.57
CA MET A 139 6.12 2.23 -9.31
C MET A 139 6.14 0.85 -8.66
N GLY A 140 4.99 0.17 -8.61
CA GLY A 140 4.86 -1.15 -8.01
C GLY A 140 5.75 -2.22 -8.65
N TRP A 141 6.04 -2.11 -9.94
CA TRP A 141 6.84 -3.08 -10.70
C TRP A 141 8.32 -2.67 -10.90
N ILE A 142 8.78 -1.54 -10.35
CA ILE A 142 10.20 -1.12 -10.40
C ILE A 142 11.13 -2.20 -9.81
N ALA A 143 10.65 -3.00 -8.86
CA ALA A 143 11.38 -4.11 -8.27
C ALA A 143 11.98 -5.06 -9.31
N LEU A 144 11.36 -5.21 -10.49
CA LEU A 144 11.90 -6.04 -11.58
C LEU A 144 13.28 -5.59 -12.05
N VAL A 145 13.62 -4.30 -11.93
CA VAL A 145 14.96 -3.79 -12.24
C VAL A 145 16.01 -4.38 -11.29
N ALA A 146 15.63 -4.62 -10.04
CA ALA A 146 16.48 -5.25 -9.02
C ALA A 146 16.24 -6.77 -8.91
N LEU A 147 15.67 -7.43 -9.94
CA LEU A 147 15.32 -8.85 -9.86
C LEU A 147 16.54 -9.74 -9.59
N TRP A 148 17.64 -9.52 -10.30
CA TRP A 148 18.87 -10.31 -10.11
C TRP A 148 19.43 -10.23 -8.68
N PRO A 149 19.68 -9.02 -8.10
CA PRO A 149 20.14 -8.97 -6.72
C PRO A 149 19.08 -9.49 -5.72
N MET A 150 17.78 -9.35 -5.98
CA MET A 150 16.76 -9.97 -5.13
C MET A 150 16.84 -11.51 -5.14
N ILE A 151 17.01 -12.15 -6.30
CA ILE A 151 17.17 -13.61 -6.41
C ILE A 151 18.37 -14.11 -5.61
N ASN A 152 19.46 -13.35 -5.57
CA ASN A 152 20.67 -13.73 -4.85
C ASN A 152 20.60 -13.48 -3.33
N ASN A 153 19.69 -12.62 -2.86
CA ASN A 153 19.64 -12.19 -1.46
C ASN A 153 18.32 -12.51 -0.73
N MET A 154 17.33 -13.07 -1.42
CA MET A 154 16.02 -13.43 -0.85
C MET A 154 15.71 -14.90 -1.10
N SER A 155 14.96 -15.51 -0.18
CA SER A 155 14.46 -16.88 -0.37
C SER A 155 13.45 -16.94 -1.52
N LEU A 156 13.37 -18.10 -2.17
CA LEU A 156 12.34 -18.34 -3.21
C LEU A 156 10.93 -18.06 -2.69
N GLN A 157 10.66 -18.42 -1.43
CA GLN A 157 9.37 -18.14 -0.79
C GLN A 157 9.07 -16.63 -0.74
N ALA A 158 10.03 -15.80 -0.32
CA ALA A 158 9.86 -14.35 -0.26
C ALA A 158 9.64 -13.75 -1.66
N LEU A 159 10.33 -14.27 -2.69
CA LEU A 159 10.13 -13.84 -4.07
C LEU A 159 8.75 -14.20 -4.62
N LEU A 160 8.26 -15.42 -4.34
CA LEU A 160 6.92 -15.86 -4.76
C LEU A 160 5.81 -15.05 -4.07
N LEU A 161 5.98 -14.75 -2.78
CA LEU A 161 5.07 -13.86 -2.04
C LEU A 161 5.09 -12.44 -2.61
N LEU A 162 6.27 -11.91 -2.96
CA LEU A 162 6.41 -10.59 -3.58
C LEU A 162 5.69 -10.55 -4.94
N LEU A 163 5.88 -11.57 -5.78
CA LEU A 163 5.19 -11.70 -7.05
C LEU A 163 3.66 -11.79 -6.86
N ALA A 164 3.20 -12.62 -5.92
CA ALA A 164 1.78 -12.73 -5.60
C ALA A 164 1.18 -11.39 -5.16
N GLY A 165 1.90 -10.63 -4.31
CA GLY A 165 1.51 -9.28 -3.91
C GLY A 165 1.37 -8.32 -5.08
N GLY A 166 2.35 -8.31 -5.99
CA GLY A 166 2.32 -7.52 -7.23
C GLY A 166 1.14 -7.90 -8.14
N ILE A 167 0.82 -9.20 -8.25
CA ILE A 167 -0.34 -9.68 -8.99
C ILE A 167 -1.65 -9.22 -8.35
N PHE A 168 -1.82 -9.35 -7.03
CA PHE A 168 -3.04 -8.87 -6.34
C PHE A 168 -3.25 -7.37 -6.54
N TYR A 169 -2.21 -6.55 -6.37
CA TYR A 169 -2.34 -5.10 -6.64
C TYR A 169 -2.69 -4.82 -8.11
N SER A 170 -2.09 -5.55 -9.04
CA SER A 170 -2.36 -5.37 -10.48
C SER A 170 -3.79 -5.76 -10.85
N LEU A 171 -4.30 -6.88 -10.35
CA LEU A 171 -5.68 -7.31 -10.55
C LEU A 171 -6.67 -6.31 -9.94
N GLY A 172 -6.40 -5.83 -8.73
CA GLY A 172 -7.19 -4.76 -8.12
C GLY A 172 -7.23 -3.50 -9.00
N ALA A 173 -6.08 -3.05 -9.49
CA ALA A 173 -5.99 -1.88 -10.37
C ALA A 173 -6.80 -2.05 -11.67
N VAL A 174 -6.76 -3.25 -12.27
CA VAL A 174 -7.56 -3.59 -13.45
C VAL A 174 -9.06 -3.54 -13.14
N ILE A 175 -9.50 -4.15 -12.03
CA ILE A 175 -10.90 -4.11 -11.58
C ILE A 175 -11.37 -2.66 -11.37
N TYR A 176 -10.54 -1.85 -10.71
CA TYR A 176 -10.82 -0.43 -10.49
C TYR A 176 -10.93 0.35 -11.81
N ALA A 177 -10.06 0.08 -12.77
CA ALA A 177 -10.07 0.73 -14.09
C ALA A 177 -11.29 0.33 -14.93
N LEU A 178 -11.64 -0.96 -14.94
CA LEU A 178 -12.77 -1.50 -15.71
C LEU A 178 -14.13 -1.18 -15.09
N LYS A 179 -14.17 -0.78 -13.81
CA LYS A 179 -15.40 -0.54 -13.03
C LYS A 179 -16.35 -1.75 -12.99
N LYS A 180 -15.77 -2.95 -13.07
CA LYS A 180 -16.48 -4.24 -13.07
C LYS A 180 -15.62 -5.27 -12.31
N PRO A 181 -16.24 -6.30 -11.69
CA PRO A 181 -17.68 -6.57 -11.65
C PRO A 181 -18.42 -5.80 -10.54
N VAL A 182 -19.75 -5.83 -10.60
CA VAL A 182 -20.61 -5.53 -9.45
C VAL A 182 -21.25 -6.86 -9.07
N LEU A 183 -20.87 -7.42 -7.92
CA LEU A 183 -21.32 -8.74 -7.48
C LEU A 183 -22.62 -8.65 -6.69
N VAL A 184 -22.67 -7.69 -5.75
CA VAL A 184 -23.87 -7.41 -4.95
C VAL A 184 -24.16 -5.91 -5.03
N PRO A 185 -25.25 -5.48 -5.66
CA PRO A 185 -25.58 -4.06 -5.77
C PRO A 185 -25.58 -3.36 -4.41
N ASN A 186 -24.94 -2.19 -4.34
CA ASN A 186 -24.80 -1.36 -3.13
C ASN A 186 -24.01 -1.98 -1.95
N ILE A 187 -23.47 -3.20 -2.09
CA ILE A 187 -22.71 -3.88 -1.03
C ILE A 187 -21.31 -4.26 -1.49
N LEU A 188 -21.19 -4.89 -2.67
CA LEU A 188 -19.93 -5.42 -3.20
C LEU A 188 -19.81 -5.08 -4.68
N GLY A 189 -19.35 -3.85 -4.95
CA GLY A 189 -19.02 -3.36 -6.27
C GLY A 189 -17.53 -3.47 -6.59
N PHE A 190 -17.14 -2.92 -7.74
CA PHE A 190 -15.75 -2.93 -8.19
C PHE A 190 -14.79 -2.20 -7.23
N HIS A 191 -15.27 -1.21 -6.48
CA HIS A 191 -14.44 -0.41 -5.57
C HIS A 191 -14.13 -1.18 -4.28
N GLU A 192 -15.13 -1.85 -3.70
CA GLU A 192 -14.95 -2.75 -2.55
C GLU A 192 -14.08 -3.95 -2.92
N ILE A 193 -14.26 -4.52 -4.12
CA ILE A 193 -13.41 -5.60 -4.62
C ILE A 193 -11.97 -5.10 -4.78
N PHE A 194 -11.76 -3.91 -5.35
CA PHE A 194 -10.45 -3.28 -5.41
C PHE A 194 -9.81 -3.17 -4.01
N HIS A 195 -10.54 -2.70 -3.00
CA HIS A 195 -10.06 -2.64 -1.62
C HIS A 195 -9.61 -4.00 -1.08
N ILE A 196 -10.38 -5.06 -1.36
CA ILE A 196 -10.03 -6.43 -0.96
C ILE A 196 -8.72 -6.88 -1.63
N PHE A 197 -8.55 -6.63 -2.93
CA PHE A 197 -7.31 -6.96 -3.64
C PHE A 197 -6.10 -6.16 -3.11
N VAL A 198 -6.29 -4.89 -2.73
CA VAL A 198 -5.25 -4.08 -2.07
C VAL A 198 -4.88 -4.67 -0.71
N ALA A 199 -5.87 -5.10 0.09
CA ALA A 199 -5.65 -5.78 1.37
C ALA A 199 -4.89 -7.11 1.22
N LEU A 200 -5.26 -7.93 0.25
CA LEU A 200 -4.58 -9.19 -0.05
C LEU A 200 -3.14 -8.96 -0.52
N GLY A 201 -2.91 -7.97 -1.40
CA GLY A 201 -1.58 -7.56 -1.82
C GLY A 201 -0.71 -7.13 -0.63
N SER A 202 -1.23 -6.24 0.21
CA SER A 202 -0.55 -5.80 1.43
C SER A 202 -0.25 -6.94 2.40
N PHE A 203 -1.15 -7.92 2.51
CA PHE A 203 -0.92 -9.11 3.33
C PHE A 203 0.22 -9.97 2.77
N MET A 204 0.29 -10.18 1.45
CA MET A 204 1.44 -10.86 0.84
C MET A 204 2.74 -10.11 1.11
N HIS A 205 2.75 -8.77 0.99
CA HIS A 205 3.91 -7.96 1.32
C HIS A 205 4.28 -8.04 2.81
N PHE A 206 3.30 -8.08 3.71
CA PHE A 206 3.56 -8.32 5.13
C PHE A 206 4.28 -9.66 5.35
N LEU A 207 3.84 -10.72 4.65
CA LEU A 207 4.52 -12.01 4.70
C LEU A 207 5.93 -11.96 4.11
N VAL A 208 6.18 -11.21 3.03
CA VAL A 208 7.55 -10.96 2.52
C VAL A 208 8.40 -10.35 3.62
N VAL A 209 7.93 -9.26 4.21
CA VAL A 209 8.65 -8.48 5.24
C VAL A 209 8.90 -9.32 6.49
N TYR A 210 7.94 -10.16 6.88
CA TYR A 210 8.13 -11.08 7.98
C TYR A 210 9.20 -12.14 7.70
N ASN A 211 9.47 -12.49 6.44
CA ASN A 211 10.42 -13.54 6.05
C ASN A 211 11.82 -13.03 5.67
N ILE A 212 12.12 -11.73 5.83
CA ILE A 212 13.44 -11.14 5.54
C ILE A 212 14.15 -10.60 6.80
#